data_AF-A0A948RGH2-F1
#
_entry.id   AF-A0A948RGH2-F1
#
_cell.length_a   1.000
_cell.length_b   1.000
_cell.length_c   1.000
_cell.angle_alpha   90.00
_cell.angle_beta   90.00
_cell.angle_gamma   90.00
#
_symmetry.space_group_name_H-M   'P 1'
#
loop_
_entity.id
_entity.type
_entity.pdbx_description
1 polymer ?
#
loop_
_entity_poly.entity_id
_entity_poly.type
_entity_poly.pdbx_seq_one_letter_code
_entity_poly.pdbx_strand_id
1 'polypeptide(L)' 'VFHLREAGEGSAQPLRKMPFVREVKVVENKLLVTVDDPEAHNPEIIRALVNSGAEVQFVGELRHSLEDVYLQLVKAA' A
#
# COMPACT_ATOMS: atom_id res chain seq x y z
N VAL A 1 2.56 1.11 -1.99
CA VAL A 1 1.57 2.15 -1.63
C VAL A 1 0.69 2.42 -2.83
N PHE A 2 -0.61 2.23 -2.68
CA PHE A 2 -1.61 2.50 -3.72
C PHE A 2 -2.41 3.72 -3.31
N HIS A 3 -2.36 4.77 -4.12
CA HIS A 3 -3.15 5.99 -3.93
C HIS A 3 -4.45 5.81 -4.72
N LEU A 4 -5.59 5.93 -4.05
CA LEU A 4 -6.91 5.79 -4.65
C LEU A 4 -7.64 7.13 -4.59
N ARG A 5 -8.65 7.35 -5.43
CA ARG A 5 -9.55 8.51 -5.25
C ARG A 5 -10.25 8.44 -3.89
N GLU A 6 -10.71 7.25 -3.54
CA GLU A 6 -11.35 6.93 -2.25
C GLU A 6 -10.83 5.55 -1.80
N ALA A 7 -10.12 5.51 -0.66
CA ALA A 7 -9.66 4.26 -0.07
C ALA A 7 -10.49 3.92 1.17
N GLY A 8 -10.72 2.63 1.39
CA GLY A 8 -11.51 2.17 2.51
C GLY A 8 -11.45 0.66 2.66
N GLU A 9 -12.23 0.15 3.62
CA GLU A 9 -12.28 -1.28 3.90
C GLU A 9 -12.82 -2.08 2.70
N GLY A 10 -13.69 -1.48 1.87
CA GLY A 10 -14.19 -2.12 0.65
C GLY A 10 -13.07 -2.50 -0.35
N SER A 11 -12.04 -1.66 -0.49
CA SER A 11 -10.88 -1.93 -1.34
C SER A 11 -9.78 -2.71 -0.61
N ALA A 12 -9.69 -2.63 0.71
CA ALA A 12 -8.69 -3.36 1.50
C ALA A 12 -9.02 -4.84 1.71
N GLN A 13 -10.29 -5.18 1.97
CA GLN A 13 -10.72 -6.54 2.33
C GLN A 13 -10.41 -7.61 1.27
N PRO A 14 -10.59 -7.35 -0.05
CA PRO A 14 -10.21 -8.31 -1.08
C PRO A 14 -8.71 -8.58 -1.11
N LEU A 15 -7.89 -7.53 -0.92
CA LEU A 15 -6.44 -7.65 -0.94
C LEU A 15 -5.91 -8.48 0.25
N ARG A 16 -6.52 -8.36 1.43
CA ARG A 16 -6.14 -9.16 2.61
C ARG A 16 -6.32 -10.67 2.41
N LYS A 17 -7.11 -11.10 1.43
CA LYS A 17 -7.37 -12.51 1.11
C LYS A 17 -6.38 -13.07 0.07
N MET A 18 -5.54 -12.22 -0.52
CA MET A 18 -4.55 -12.66 -1.50
C MET A 18 -3.40 -13.39 -0.80
N PRO A 19 -2.94 -14.53 -1.33
CA PRO A 19 -1.98 -15.40 -0.63
C PRO A 19 -0.59 -14.76 -0.46
N PHE A 20 -0.24 -13.79 -1.29
CA PHE A 20 1.04 -13.08 -1.27
C PHE A 20 0.99 -11.74 -0.50
N VAL A 21 -0.18 -11.33 -0.01
CA VAL A 21 -0.36 -10.10 0.75
C VAL A 21 -0.16 -10.40 2.23
N ARG A 22 0.88 -9.79 2.83
CA ARG A 22 1.20 -9.94 4.25
C ARG A 22 0.41 -8.99 5.14
N GLU A 23 0.19 -7.77 4.68
CA GLU A 23 -0.52 -6.74 5.44
C GLU A 23 -1.21 -5.74 4.50
N VAL A 24 -2.38 -5.25 4.91
CA VAL A 24 -3.06 -4.12 4.26
C VAL A 24 -3.54 -3.13 5.32
N LYS A 25 -3.01 -1.91 5.28
CA LYS A 25 -3.48 -0.78 6.10
C LYS A 25 -4.13 0.28 5.22
N VAL A 26 -5.25 0.80 5.67
CA VAL A 26 -5.90 1.98 5.08
C VAL A 26 -5.37 3.21 5.81
N VAL A 27 -4.80 4.16 5.08
CA VAL A 27 -4.30 5.43 5.63
C VAL A 27 -4.73 6.55 4.70
N GLU A 28 -5.68 7.37 5.15
CA GLU A 28 -6.34 8.37 4.28
C GLU A 28 -6.90 7.70 3.00
N ASN A 29 -6.59 8.25 1.83
CA ASN A 29 -6.92 7.70 0.52
C ASN A 29 -5.83 6.76 -0.03
N LYS A 30 -5.10 6.06 0.84
CA LYS A 30 -4.01 5.16 0.46
C LYS A 30 -4.21 3.77 1.05
N LEU A 31 -3.83 2.76 0.29
CA LEU A 31 -3.60 1.41 0.77
C LEU A 31 -2.09 1.16 0.88
N LEU A 32 -1.62 0.93 2.10
CA LEU A 32 -0.30 0.40 2.37
C LEU A 32 -0.40 -1.12 2.34
N VAL A 33 0.14 -1.72 1.28
CA VAL A 33 0.12 -3.17 1.07
C VAL A 33 1.55 -3.69 1.17
N THR A 34 1.75 -4.66 2.06
CA THR A 34 3.05 -5.33 2.25
C THR A 34 3.06 -6.64 1.48
N VAL A 35 4.00 -6.78 0.55
CA VAL A 35 4.25 -7.98 -0.28
C VAL A 35 5.76 -8.20 -0.41
N ASP A 36 6.17 -9.43 -0.69
CA ASP A 36 7.60 -9.80 -0.81
C ASP A 36 8.22 -9.43 -2.15
N ASP A 37 7.46 -9.64 -3.23
CA ASP A 37 7.87 -9.32 -4.60
C ASP A 37 6.86 -8.33 -5.22
N PRO A 38 7.04 -7.02 -4.99
CA PRO A 38 6.14 -6.00 -5.52
C PRO A 38 6.08 -6.01 -7.05
N GLU A 39 7.17 -6.34 -7.75
CA GLU A 39 7.21 -6.36 -9.22
C GLU A 39 6.31 -7.47 -9.77
N ALA A 40 6.32 -8.65 -9.14
CA ALA A 40 5.45 -9.76 -9.50
C ALA A 40 3.99 -9.55 -9.06
N HIS A 41 3.76 -8.97 -7.87
CA HIS A 41 2.43 -8.97 -7.23
C HIS A 41 1.60 -7.68 -7.44
N ASN A 42 2.24 -6.52 -7.64
CA ASN A 42 1.50 -5.27 -7.84
C ASN A 42 0.56 -5.33 -9.05
N PRO A 43 0.92 -5.93 -10.21
CA PRO A 43 -0.01 -6.04 -11.33
C PRO A 43 -1.33 -6.75 -10.97
N GLU A 44 -1.28 -7.78 -10.13
CA GLU A 44 -2.48 -8.50 -9.67
C GLU A 44 -3.31 -7.67 -8.70
N ILE A 45 -2.66 -6.98 -7.76
CA ILE A 45 -3.32 -6.04 -6.83
C ILE A 45 -4.04 -4.92 -7.59
N ILE A 46 -3.37 -4.32 -8.58
CA ILE A 46 -3.95 -3.25 -9.40
C ILE A 46 -5.19 -3.76 -10.13
N ARG A 47 -5.12 -4.94 -10.74
CA ARG A 47 -6.27 -5.54 -11.43
C ARG A 47 -7.43 -5.79 -10.47
N ALA A 48 -7.18 -6.31 -9.28
CA ALA A 48 -8.23 -6.54 -8.28
C ALA A 48 -8.90 -5.24 -7.84
N LEU A 49 -8.11 -4.19 -7.60
CA LEU A 49 -8.62 -2.85 -7.27
C LEU A 49 -9.50 -2.28 -8.39
N VAL A 50 -9.00 -2.27 -9.62
CA VAL A 50 -9.75 -1.75 -10.78
C VAL A 50 -11.03 -2.56 -11.02
N ASN A 51 -10.97 -3.89 -10.93
CA ASN A 51 -12.13 -4.76 -11.08
C ASN A 51 -13.19 -4.55 -9.99
N SER A 52 -12.78 -4.09 -8.80
CA SER A 52 -13.68 -3.71 -7.72
C SER A 52 -14.25 -2.28 -7.85
N GLY A 53 -13.91 -1.57 -8.92
CA GLY A 53 -14.34 -0.18 -9.16
C GLY A 53 -13.47 0.88 -8.47
N ALA A 54 -12.35 0.49 -7.85
CA ALA A 54 -11.46 1.46 -7.22
C ALA A 54 -10.69 2.26 -8.28
N GLU A 55 -10.68 3.59 -8.11
CA GLU A 55 -9.94 4.50 -8.97
C GLU A 55 -8.50 4.67 -8.48
N VAL A 56 -7.56 3.91 -9.05
CA VAL A 56 -6.13 4.03 -8.75
C VAL A 56 -5.55 5.29 -9.39
N GLN A 57 -5.00 6.19 -8.58
CA GLN A 57 -4.37 7.44 -9.02
C GLN A 57 -2.85 7.29 -9.21
N PHE A 58 -2.18 6.66 -8.25
CA PHE A 58 -0.72 6.46 -8.27
C PHE A 58 -0.34 5.17 -7.56
N VAL A 59 0.77 4.56 -7.98
CA VAL A 59 1.39 3.43 -7.30
C VAL A 59 2.86 3.79 -7.03
N GLY A 60 3.30 3.61 -5.80
CA GLY A 60 4.67 3.90 -5.40
C GLY A 60 5.12 3.08 -4.20
N GLU A 61 6.39 3.22 -3.84
CA GLU A 61 6.97 2.58 -2.66
C GLU A 61 6.75 3.43 -1.41
N LEU A 62 6.73 2.78 -0.25
CA LEU A 62 6.76 3.51 1.02
C LEU A 62 8.19 4.03 1.21
N ARG A 63 8.40 5.34 1.03
CA ARG A 63 9.66 5.98 1.39
C ARG A 63 9.51 6.59 2.77
N HIS A 64 10.45 6.30 3.66
CA HIS A 64 10.57 7.04 4.91
C HIS A 64 10.94 8.49 4.59
N SER A 65 10.36 9.44 5.32
CA SER A 65 10.80 10.82 5.22
C SER A 65 12.24 10.93 5.73
N LEU A 66 13.03 11.87 5.19
CA LEU A 66 14.37 12.14 5.73
C LEU A 66 14.31 12.56 7.21
N GLU A 67 13.19 13.16 7.62
CA GLU A 67 12.90 13.51 9.00
C GLU A 67 12.73 12.27 9.89
N ASP A 68 12.00 11.24 9.44
CA ASP A 68 11.87 9.97 10.17
C ASP A 68 13.22 9.26 10.35
N VAL A 69 14.06 9.27 9.30
CA VAL A 69 15.42 8.69 9.35
C VAL A 69 16.31 9.47 10.31
N TYR A 70 16.29 10.80 10.26
CA TYR A 70 17.05 11.65 11.17
C TYR A 70 16.63 11.43 12.64
N LEU A 71 15.32 11.38 12.92
CA LEU A 71 14.80 11.14 14.26
C LEU A 71 15.19 9.76 14.81
N GLN A 72 15.27 8.73 13.96
CA GLN A 72 15.79 7.42 14.36
C GLN A 72 17.27 7.46 14.73
N LEU A 73 18.10 8.16 13.95
CA LEU A 73 19.54 8.29 14.20
C LEU A 73 19.84 9.06 15.48
N VAL A 74 19.14 10.18 15.73
CA VAL A 74 19.36 11.01 16.93
C VAL A 74 18.89 10.30 18.21
N LYS A 75 17.79 9.54 18.16
CA LYS A 75 17.31 8.79 19.33
C LYS A 75 18.18 7.58 19.68
N ALA A 76 19.00 7.10 18.73
CA ALA A 76 19.91 5.98 18.93
C ALA A 76 21.31 6.42 19.41
N ALA A 77 21.58 7.72 19.49
CA ALA A 77 22.81 8.33 19.99
C ALA A 77 22.66 8.77 21.45
#